data_AF-A0A4P9XNV5-F1
#
_entry.id   AF-A0A4P9XNV5-F1
#
_cell.length_a   1.000
_cell.length_b   1.000
_cell.length_c   1.000
_cell.angle_alpha   90.00
_cell.angle_beta   90.00
_cell.angle_gamma   90.00
#
_symmetry.space_group_name_H-M   'P 1'
#
loop_
_entity.id
_entity.type
_entity.pdbx_description
1 polymer ?
#
loop_
_entity_poly.entity_id
_entity_poly.type
_entity_poly.pdbx_seq_one_letter_code
_entity_poly.pdbx_strand_id
1 'polypeptide(L)'
;MTDIEATSSEETGRAHGGQDATTNSQTPDEDLPLVYVDTVNPNLICCICQSPFREPLTTPCGHTFCRACLQRAITVMHACPIDRLALQLEDARPADPIVRDIVNELRVQCPNYLSGCEQVLLRQDVGRHLRTGCSLTTVICPNDGCTERGPAQQMETHVKTCIYRQIECDACHAELRALELEDHRHVCVAGDSDVCCPHCLVELPLSGLDRHLDECMDYPLHCRNADVGCDWEGTRRGAGDHLRGCILGKVRMLLDDQRRRQEELEIENARLLERVQQLEAGMATMRDEMLAMSEVLPPPPLHSMPPNHLPPTAMFEDGVSMGAHLEEQQHRLIDETEQIRRDLAALNASVTAVEMKQNVQLATETIRQREEIQVLQGLYQSLAMQLRRITAERSRAPPVLLPRTAGRASGANVPATHSRTSGVQGMQTCNDAGVLMLTAYMLLSLRVAIHRCASTRNEAVGSPPLCLRVHGICGASPPVKLSLPVNSTVYPVIL
;
A
#
# COMPACT_ATOMS: atom_id res chain seq x y z
N MET A 1 19.53 -5.57 69.53
CA MET A 1 19.47 -4.10 69.57
C MET A 1 19.30 -3.65 68.13
N THR A 2 18.08 -3.70 67.57
CA THR A 2 17.04 -2.62 67.62
C THR A 2 17.51 -1.45 66.73
N ASP A 3 16.86 -1.01 65.65
CA ASP A 3 15.47 -1.06 65.12
C ASP A 3 15.55 -0.85 63.58
N ILE A 4 14.76 -1.46 62.69
CA ILE A 4 13.34 -1.25 62.33
C ILE A 4 12.98 0.22 62.09
N GLU A 5 12.76 0.58 60.81
CA GLU A 5 11.53 1.28 60.40
C GLU A 5 11.26 1.08 58.91
N ALA A 6 10.01 0.72 58.63
CA ALA A 6 9.42 0.44 57.34
C ALA A 6 8.42 1.54 57.02
N THR A 7 8.23 1.88 55.74
CA THR A 7 6.94 2.39 55.24
C THR A 7 6.70 1.96 53.80
N SER A 8 5.54 1.34 53.64
CA SER A 8 4.86 0.78 52.46
C SER A 8 3.94 1.79 51.77
N SER A 9 3.74 1.63 50.45
CA SER A 9 2.45 1.73 49.71
C SER A 9 2.74 1.57 48.20
N GLU A 10 2.22 0.53 47.53
CA GLU A 10 1.00 0.54 46.69
C GLU A 10 1.11 1.59 45.55
N GLU A 11 1.00 1.28 44.26
CA GLU A 11 -0.11 0.59 43.61
C GLU A 11 0.12 0.48 42.07
N THR A 12 -0.61 -0.45 41.44
CA THR A 12 -1.01 -0.51 40.03
C THR A 12 -0.05 -1.03 38.95
N GLY A 13 -0.42 -2.21 38.43
CA GLY A 13 0.13 -2.80 37.21
C GLY A 13 -0.44 -2.19 35.94
N ARG A 14 0.34 -2.30 34.86
CA ARG A 14 -0.16 -2.27 33.49
C ARG A 14 0.74 -3.13 32.61
N ALA A 15 0.27 -4.33 32.30
CA ALA A 15 0.82 -5.19 31.27
C ALA A 15 0.63 -4.54 29.90
N HIS A 16 1.68 -4.50 29.07
CA HIS A 16 1.57 -4.17 27.64
C HIS A 16 2.29 -5.25 26.81
N GLY A 17 1.44 -6.09 26.22
CA GLY A 17 1.54 -6.79 24.93
C GLY A 17 2.90 -7.05 24.32
N GLY A 18 3.39 -8.28 24.50
CA GLY A 18 4.20 -8.94 23.48
C GLY A 18 3.30 -9.22 22.27
N GLN A 19 3.75 -8.80 21.09
CA GLN A 19 3.05 -9.03 19.84
C GLN A 19 3.23 -10.50 19.45
N ASP A 20 2.17 -11.28 19.63
CA ASP A 20 2.07 -12.64 19.12
C ASP A 20 2.17 -12.62 17.60
N ALA A 21 3.20 -13.28 17.09
CA ALA A 21 3.32 -13.65 15.69
C ALA A 21 2.04 -14.39 15.28
N THR A 22 1.35 -13.84 14.29
CA THR A 22 0.12 -14.37 13.71
C THR A 22 0.42 -15.67 12.96
N THR A 23 0.52 -16.78 13.70
CA THR A 23 0.39 -18.12 13.12
C THR A 23 -1.04 -18.27 12.63
N ASN A 24 -1.22 -18.11 11.33
CA ASN A 24 -2.43 -18.35 10.56
C ASN A 24 -2.97 -19.75 10.88
N SER A 25 -3.87 -19.82 11.86
CA SER A 25 -4.51 -21.03 12.34
C SER A 25 -5.64 -21.39 11.39
N GLN A 26 -5.29 -21.84 10.19
CA GLN A 26 -6.18 -22.71 9.43
C GLN A 26 -6.22 -24.03 10.20
N THR A 27 -7.24 -24.28 11.02
CA THR A 27 -7.48 -25.60 11.61
C THR A 27 -8.00 -26.52 10.50
N PRO A 28 -7.21 -27.47 9.98
CA PRO A 28 -7.70 -28.45 9.01
C PRO A 28 -8.27 -29.70 9.72
N ASP A 29 -8.45 -29.62 11.05
CA ASP A 29 -8.58 -30.79 11.93
C ASP A 29 -10.04 -31.23 12.17
N GLU A 30 -11.05 -30.48 11.69
CA GLU A 30 -12.42 -30.73 12.13
C GLU A 30 -13.20 -31.79 11.33
N ASP A 31 -12.64 -32.52 10.36
CA ASP A 31 -13.38 -33.57 9.62
C ASP A 31 -12.53 -34.76 9.13
N LEU A 32 -11.34 -35.00 9.70
CA LEU A 32 -10.51 -36.12 9.26
C LEU A 32 -11.08 -37.46 9.75
N PRO A 33 -11.29 -38.46 8.86
CA PRO A 33 -11.79 -39.77 9.25
C PRO A 33 -10.74 -40.49 10.10
N LEU A 34 -11.06 -40.69 11.39
CA LEU A 34 -10.19 -41.41 12.31
C LEU A 34 -10.39 -42.92 12.16
N VAL A 35 -9.28 -43.66 12.09
CA VAL A 35 -9.27 -45.12 12.10
C VAL A 35 -9.12 -45.59 13.55
N TYR A 36 -10.16 -46.23 14.09
CA TYR A 36 -10.17 -46.77 15.45
C TYR A 36 -9.47 -48.12 15.49
N VAL A 37 -8.61 -48.32 16.49
CA VAL A 37 -7.85 -49.57 16.65
C VAL A 37 -8.73 -50.66 17.27
N ASP A 38 -9.50 -50.28 18.29
CA ASP A 38 -10.36 -51.17 19.04
C ASP A 38 -11.81 -51.08 18.55
N THR A 39 -12.60 -52.15 18.75
CA THR A 39 -14.04 -52.13 18.48
C THR A 39 -14.72 -51.14 19.44
N VAL A 40 -15.34 -50.10 18.89
CA VAL A 40 -16.02 -49.08 19.71
C VAL A 40 -17.34 -49.64 20.23
N ASN A 41 -17.62 -49.39 21.52
CA ASN A 41 -18.88 -49.78 22.14
C ASN A 41 -20.08 -49.14 21.40
N PRO A 42 -21.09 -49.90 20.96
CA PRO A 42 -22.27 -49.38 20.26
C PRO A 42 -23.00 -48.25 21.00
N ASN A 43 -22.95 -48.22 22.33
CA ASN A 43 -23.57 -47.17 23.15
C ASN A 43 -22.90 -45.80 23.02
N LEU A 44 -21.69 -45.76 22.42
CA LEU A 44 -20.93 -44.53 22.18
C LEU A 44 -21.05 -44.05 20.73
N ILE A 45 -21.88 -44.71 19.91
CA ILE A 45 -22.05 -44.43 18.49
C ILE A 45 -23.29 -43.56 18.28
N CYS A 46 -23.14 -42.50 17.51
CA CYS A 46 -24.27 -41.66 17.12
C CYS A 46 -25.14 -42.35 16.09
N CYS A 47 -26.45 -42.40 16.31
CA CYS A 47 -27.39 -43.05 15.38
C CYS A 47 -27.55 -42.29 14.04
N ILE A 48 -27.08 -41.05 13.93
CA ILE A 48 -27.17 -40.23 12.71
C ILE A 48 -25.95 -40.46 11.81
N CYS A 49 -24.73 -40.24 12.33
CA CYS A 49 -23.49 -40.41 11.54
C CYS A 49 -22.87 -41.80 11.66
N GLN A 50 -23.44 -42.69 12.48
CA GLN A 50 -22.95 -44.06 12.72
C GLN A 50 -21.47 -44.11 13.13
N SER A 51 -20.98 -43.04 13.76
CA SER A 51 -19.59 -42.91 14.22
C SER A 51 -19.58 -42.59 15.72
N PRO A 52 -18.47 -42.85 16.43
CA PRO A 52 -18.34 -42.48 17.84
C PRO A 52 -18.61 -40.99 18.05
N PHE A 53 -19.27 -40.62 19.15
CA PHE A 53 -19.77 -39.26 19.34
C PHE A 53 -18.68 -38.18 19.14
N ARG A 54 -19.04 -37.04 18.53
CA ARG A 54 -18.18 -35.84 18.46
C ARG A 54 -18.91 -34.69 19.12
N GLU A 55 -18.29 -34.14 20.16
CA GLU A 55 -18.90 -33.12 21.01
C GLU A 55 -20.32 -33.55 21.41
N PRO A 56 -20.46 -34.65 22.18
CA PRO A 56 -21.76 -35.25 22.45
C PRO A 56 -22.68 -34.26 23.17
N LEU A 57 -23.91 -34.14 22.68
CA LEU A 57 -25.02 -33.42 23.31
C LEU A 57 -26.09 -34.42 23.73
N THR A 58 -26.57 -34.31 24.96
CA THR A 58 -27.69 -35.10 25.51
C THR A 58 -28.94 -34.22 25.57
N THR A 59 -30.03 -34.73 25.00
CA THR A 59 -31.34 -34.07 24.98
C THR A 59 -32.09 -34.28 26.30
N PRO A 60 -33.14 -33.48 26.61
CA PRO A 60 -33.95 -33.68 27.81
C PRO A 60 -34.67 -35.04 27.86
N CYS A 61 -34.93 -35.65 26.70
CA CYS A 61 -35.49 -37.00 26.62
C CYS A 61 -34.45 -38.11 26.85
N GLY A 62 -33.18 -37.78 27.09
CA GLY A 62 -32.11 -38.72 27.47
C GLY A 62 -31.30 -39.28 26.30
N HIS A 63 -31.55 -38.83 25.06
CA HIS A 63 -30.83 -39.31 23.88
C HIS A 63 -29.57 -38.47 23.60
N THR A 64 -28.47 -39.12 23.22
CA THR A 64 -27.18 -38.46 22.96
C THR A 64 -26.80 -38.50 21.49
N PHE A 65 -26.30 -37.39 20.96
CA PHE A 65 -25.93 -37.21 19.56
C PHE A 65 -24.66 -36.36 19.43
N CYS A 66 -23.98 -36.41 18.28
CA CYS A 66 -22.93 -35.41 17.99
C CYS A 66 -23.55 -34.02 17.84
N ARG A 67 -22.90 -32.96 18.33
CA ARG A 67 -23.36 -31.56 18.20
C ARG A 67 -23.81 -31.21 16.78
N ALA A 68 -22.93 -31.41 15.80
CA ALA A 68 -23.22 -31.11 14.40
C ALA A 68 -24.35 -31.98 13.82
N CYS A 69 -24.50 -33.23 14.28
CA CYS A 69 -25.56 -34.12 13.80
C CYS A 69 -26.92 -33.70 14.36
N LEU A 70 -26.99 -33.38 15.65
CA LEU A 70 -28.22 -32.91 16.29
C LEU A 70 -28.67 -31.57 15.70
N GLN A 71 -27.74 -30.62 15.52
CA GLN A 71 -28.01 -29.32 14.95
C GLN A 71 -28.64 -29.43 13.55
N ARG A 72 -28.08 -30.27 12.67
CA ARG A 72 -28.67 -30.52 11.33
C ARG A 72 -30.03 -31.23 11.38
N ALA A 73 -30.22 -32.15 12.31
CA ALA A 73 -31.49 -32.89 12.41
C ALA A 73 -32.64 -32.00 12.92
N ILE A 74 -32.36 -31.17 13.94
CA ILE A 74 -33.35 -30.25 14.52
C ILE A 74 -33.78 -29.19 13.52
N THR A 75 -32.86 -28.67 12.68
CA THR A 75 -33.21 -27.68 11.65
C THR A 75 -34.25 -28.17 10.64
N VAL A 76 -34.44 -29.48 10.50
CA VAL A 76 -35.41 -30.08 9.57
C VAL A 76 -36.66 -30.58 10.30
N MET A 77 -36.49 -31.27 11.43
CA MET A 77 -37.59 -32.00 12.09
C MET A 77 -38.15 -31.31 13.34
N HIS A 78 -37.39 -30.40 13.97
CA HIS A 78 -37.71 -29.80 15.27
C HIS A 78 -38.13 -30.81 16.36
N ALA A 79 -37.59 -32.02 16.27
CA ALA A 79 -37.89 -33.13 17.15
C ALA A 79 -36.68 -34.04 17.30
N CYS A 80 -36.62 -34.78 18.42
CA CYS A 80 -35.60 -35.78 18.66
C CYS A 80 -35.66 -36.90 17.59
N PRO A 81 -34.54 -37.25 16.93
CA PRO A 81 -34.53 -38.27 15.86
C PRO A 81 -34.90 -39.69 16.30
N ILE A 82 -34.89 -39.99 17.61
CA ILE A 82 -35.13 -41.35 18.12
C ILE A 82 -36.60 -41.52 18.57
N ASP A 83 -37.09 -40.63 19.43
CA ASP A 83 -38.41 -40.74 20.07
C ASP A 83 -39.43 -39.71 19.56
N ARG A 84 -39.01 -38.79 18.68
CA ARG A 84 -39.84 -37.75 18.05
C ARG A 84 -40.46 -36.76 19.02
N LEU A 85 -39.96 -36.64 20.25
CA LEU A 85 -40.38 -35.57 21.14
C LEU A 85 -39.90 -34.22 20.61
N ALA A 86 -40.74 -33.18 20.75
CA ALA A 86 -40.41 -31.82 20.35
C ALA A 86 -39.13 -31.36 21.04
N LEU A 87 -38.20 -30.81 20.26
CA LEU A 87 -36.86 -30.49 20.73
C LEU A 87 -36.30 -29.28 19.98
N GLN A 88 -35.83 -28.28 20.73
CA GLN A 88 -34.98 -27.21 20.20
C GLN A 88 -33.51 -27.48 20.56
N LEU A 89 -32.58 -26.83 19.86
CA LEU A 89 -31.15 -27.09 20.05
C LEU A 89 -30.67 -26.62 21.43
N GLU A 90 -31.27 -25.54 21.92
CA GLU A 90 -30.98 -24.89 23.21
C GLU A 90 -31.38 -25.76 24.40
N ASP A 91 -32.31 -26.70 24.20
CA ASP A 91 -32.74 -27.65 25.22
C ASP A 91 -31.70 -28.75 25.47
N ALA A 92 -30.80 -28.98 24.51
CA ALA A 92 -29.75 -29.99 24.60
C ALA A 92 -28.56 -29.47 25.40
N ARG A 93 -28.01 -30.31 26.27
CA ARG A 93 -26.83 -30.00 27.09
C ARG A 93 -25.64 -30.81 26.63
N PRO A 94 -24.40 -30.36 26.86
CA PRO A 94 -23.23 -31.24 26.75
C PRO A 94 -23.50 -32.54 27.51
N ALA A 95 -23.16 -33.67 26.90
CA ALA A 95 -23.29 -34.96 27.56
C ALA A 95 -22.45 -35.00 28.84
N ASP A 96 -22.81 -35.93 29.72
CA ASP A 96 -22.08 -36.15 30.97
C ASP A 96 -20.57 -36.27 30.68
N PRO A 97 -19.70 -35.62 31.49
CA PRO A 97 -18.25 -35.70 31.32
C PRO A 97 -17.75 -37.14 31.13
N ILE A 98 -18.33 -38.13 31.81
CA ILE A 98 -17.96 -39.54 31.68
C ILE A 98 -18.13 -40.03 30.24
N VAL A 99 -19.25 -39.70 29.57
CA VAL A 99 -19.49 -40.11 28.17
C VAL A 99 -18.46 -39.46 27.24
N ARG A 100 -18.16 -38.18 27.47
CA ARG A 100 -17.16 -37.45 26.69
C ARG A 100 -15.76 -38.04 26.88
N ASP A 101 -15.39 -38.34 28.12
CA ASP A 101 -14.05 -38.83 28.47
C ASP A 101 -13.83 -40.24 27.91
N ILE A 102 -14.80 -41.14 28.04
CA ILE A 102 -14.73 -42.50 27.45
C ILE A 102 -14.55 -42.42 25.92
N VAL A 103 -15.24 -41.49 25.25
CA VAL A 103 -15.10 -41.29 23.80
C VAL A 103 -13.73 -40.71 23.44
N ASN A 104 -13.19 -39.83 24.26
CA ASN A 104 -11.88 -39.20 24.07
C ASN A 104 -10.71 -40.16 24.32
N GLU A 105 -10.91 -41.16 25.17
CA GLU A 105 -9.96 -42.24 25.47
C GLU A 105 -9.91 -43.34 24.38
N LEU A 106 -10.79 -43.29 23.38
CA LEU A 106 -10.73 -44.22 22.26
C LEU A 106 -9.40 -44.12 21.52
N ARG A 107 -8.80 -45.27 21.22
CA ARG A 107 -7.51 -45.35 20.55
C ARG A 107 -7.67 -45.30 19.04
N VAL A 108 -6.94 -44.40 18.39
CA VAL A 108 -7.00 -44.16 16.96
C VAL A 108 -5.60 -44.10 16.35
N GLN A 109 -5.49 -44.49 15.09
CA GLN A 109 -4.26 -44.31 14.32
C GLN A 109 -4.13 -42.86 13.87
N CYS A 110 -2.88 -42.37 13.79
CA CYS A 110 -2.61 -41.07 13.19
C CYS A 110 -3.18 -41.02 11.76
N PRO A 111 -3.87 -39.94 11.35
CA PRO A 111 -4.38 -39.80 9.98
C PRO A 111 -3.31 -39.91 8.88
N ASN A 112 -2.05 -39.62 9.22
CA ASN A 112 -0.90 -39.78 8.33
C ASN A 112 -0.34 -41.22 8.30
N TYR A 113 -1.10 -42.23 8.75
CA TYR A 113 -0.66 -43.64 8.74
C TYR A 113 -0.33 -44.15 7.34
N LEU A 114 -1.08 -43.73 6.31
CA LEU A 114 -0.78 -44.07 4.91
C LEU A 114 0.54 -43.46 4.43
N SER A 115 0.93 -42.33 5.01
CA SER A 115 2.23 -41.68 4.75
C SER A 115 3.37 -42.30 5.57
N GLY A 116 3.08 -43.28 6.44
CA GLY A 116 4.06 -43.99 7.26
C GLY A 116 4.07 -43.62 8.74
N CYS A 117 3.09 -42.87 9.26
CA CYS A 117 3.02 -42.60 10.69
C CYS A 117 2.40 -43.79 11.46
N GLU A 118 3.22 -44.54 12.19
CA GLU A 118 2.77 -45.73 12.94
C GLU A 118 2.16 -45.42 14.32
N GLN A 119 1.98 -44.14 14.65
CA GLN A 119 1.54 -43.74 15.99
C GLN A 119 0.06 -44.06 16.24
N VAL A 120 -0.19 -44.74 17.37
CA VAL A 120 -1.52 -44.97 17.93
C VAL A 120 -1.70 -44.05 19.15
N LEU A 121 -2.75 -43.23 19.13
CA LEU A 121 -2.97 -42.13 20.05
C LEU A 121 -4.34 -42.29 20.72
N LEU A 122 -4.55 -41.61 21.85
CA LEU A 122 -5.92 -41.32 22.28
C LEU A 122 -6.53 -40.32 21.31
N ARG A 123 -7.84 -40.44 21.05
CA ARG A 123 -8.56 -39.58 20.13
C ARG A 123 -8.37 -38.09 20.45
N GLN A 124 -8.39 -37.72 21.74
CA GLN A 124 -8.15 -36.33 22.18
C GLN A 124 -6.74 -35.79 21.85
N ASP A 125 -5.76 -36.69 21.69
CA ASP A 125 -4.36 -36.32 21.49
C ASP A 125 -3.97 -36.20 20.02
N VAL A 126 -4.86 -36.58 19.09
CA VAL A 126 -4.60 -36.54 17.64
C VAL A 126 -4.20 -35.14 17.19
N GLY A 127 -4.97 -34.12 17.54
CA GLY A 127 -4.67 -32.74 17.14
C GLY A 127 -3.33 -32.24 17.70
N ARG A 128 -2.99 -32.62 18.94
CA ARG A 128 -1.68 -32.28 19.53
C ARG A 128 -0.55 -32.96 18.76
N HIS A 129 -0.70 -34.24 18.44
CA HIS A 129 0.27 -34.97 17.64
C HIS A 129 0.43 -34.34 16.25
N LEU A 130 -0.65 -34.05 15.53
CA LEU A 130 -0.58 -33.45 14.19
C LEU A 130 0.12 -32.08 14.19
N ARG A 131 -0.09 -31.25 15.22
CA ARG A 131 0.53 -29.92 15.32
C ARG A 131 2.01 -29.94 15.71
N THR A 132 2.42 -30.86 16.58
CA THR A 132 3.74 -30.76 17.24
C THR A 132 4.59 -32.02 17.17
N GLY A 133 3.97 -33.19 17.02
CA GLY A 133 4.66 -34.48 17.13
C GLY A 133 4.75 -35.28 15.83
N CYS A 134 3.93 -34.98 14.82
CA CYS A 134 3.90 -35.74 13.58
C CYS A 134 4.90 -35.19 12.56
N SER A 135 5.95 -35.96 12.30
CA SER A 135 6.99 -35.65 11.31
C SER A 135 6.45 -35.60 9.86
N LEU A 136 5.28 -36.19 9.62
CA LEU A 136 4.65 -36.33 8.31
C LEU A 136 3.52 -35.32 8.06
N THR A 137 3.19 -34.46 9.04
CA THR A 137 2.24 -33.38 8.80
C THR A 137 2.81 -32.43 7.74
N THR A 138 1.99 -32.10 6.75
CA THR A 138 2.35 -31.11 5.73
C THR A 138 2.34 -29.72 6.35
N VAL A 139 3.51 -29.09 6.37
CA VAL A 139 3.72 -27.72 6.84
C VAL A 139 4.14 -26.83 5.68
N ILE A 140 3.98 -25.52 5.85
CA ILE A 140 4.43 -24.50 4.90
C ILE A 140 5.79 -23.97 5.39
N CYS A 141 6.66 -23.59 4.46
CA CYS A 141 7.92 -22.95 4.83
C CYS A 141 7.68 -21.66 5.65
N PRO A 142 8.37 -21.47 6.79
CA PRO A 142 8.27 -20.27 7.61
C PRO A 142 8.97 -19.03 7.02
N ASN A 143 9.82 -19.20 6.00
CA ASN A 143 10.53 -18.06 5.39
C ASN A 143 9.58 -17.19 4.57
N ASP A 144 9.61 -15.88 4.81
CA ASP A 144 8.72 -14.94 4.15
C ASP A 144 8.92 -14.91 2.63
N GLY A 145 7.82 -15.01 1.89
CA GLY A 145 7.81 -15.14 0.43
C GLY A 145 8.02 -16.56 -0.10
N CYS A 146 8.29 -17.57 0.73
CA CYS A 146 8.32 -18.97 0.29
C CYS A 146 6.91 -19.59 0.34
N THR A 147 6.50 -20.26 -0.74
CA THR A 147 5.19 -20.94 -0.84
C THR A 147 5.30 -22.47 -0.82
N GLU A 148 6.50 -23.01 -0.60
CA GLU A 148 6.71 -24.46 -0.56
C GLU A 148 6.00 -25.11 0.62
N ARG A 149 5.42 -26.28 0.34
CA ARG A 149 4.71 -27.12 1.31
C ARG A 149 5.31 -28.51 1.26
N GLY A 150 5.54 -29.10 2.42
CA GLY A 150 6.12 -30.44 2.50
C GLY A 150 5.98 -31.05 3.89
N PRO A 151 6.36 -32.33 4.04
CA PRO A 151 6.37 -32.99 5.34
C PRO A 151 7.25 -32.24 6.33
N ALA A 152 6.83 -32.13 7.59
CA ALA A 152 7.57 -31.43 8.64
C ALA A 152 9.04 -31.90 8.77
N GLN A 153 9.30 -33.20 8.59
CA GLN A 153 10.66 -33.76 8.61
C GLN A 153 11.56 -33.20 7.50
N GLN A 154 11.00 -32.98 6.30
CA GLN A 154 11.76 -32.45 5.17
C GLN A 154 11.88 -30.92 5.25
N MET A 155 10.90 -30.26 5.88
CA MET A 155 10.88 -28.81 6.01
C MET A 155 12.10 -28.26 6.74
N GLU A 156 12.63 -28.98 7.74
CA GLU A 156 13.85 -28.53 8.45
C GLU A 156 15.05 -28.38 7.51
N THR A 157 15.20 -29.30 6.55
CA THR A 157 16.26 -29.23 5.54
C THR A 157 16.00 -28.11 4.53
N HIS A 158 14.74 -27.97 4.08
CA HIS A 158 14.33 -26.90 3.17
C HIS A 158 14.62 -25.52 3.76
N VAL A 159 14.24 -25.25 5.02
CA VAL A 159 14.42 -23.93 5.65
C VAL A 159 15.88 -23.48 5.60
N LYS A 160 16.82 -24.39 5.85
CA LYS A 160 18.27 -24.13 5.79
C LYS A 160 18.76 -23.84 4.37
N THR A 161 18.16 -24.44 3.34
CA THR A 161 18.56 -24.27 1.93
C THR A 161 17.64 -23.35 1.13
N CYS A 162 16.58 -22.81 1.73
CA CYS A 162 15.56 -22.01 1.07
C CYS A 162 16.18 -20.74 0.47
N ILE A 163 15.77 -20.38 -0.75
CA ILE A 163 16.24 -19.16 -1.43
C ILE A 163 15.71 -17.87 -0.78
N TYR A 164 14.61 -17.97 -0.03
CA TYR A 164 14.01 -16.87 0.72
C TYR A 164 14.53 -16.77 2.16
N ARG A 165 15.46 -17.64 2.58
CA ARG A 165 16.04 -17.56 3.92
C ARG A 165 16.79 -16.23 4.08
N GLN A 166 16.71 -15.65 5.26
CA GLN A 166 17.50 -14.47 5.63
C GLN A 166 18.96 -14.88 5.82
N ILE A 167 19.86 -14.06 5.28
CA ILE A 167 21.32 -14.20 5.37
C ILE A 167 21.93 -12.82 5.62
N GLU A 168 23.17 -12.80 6.09
CA GLU A 168 23.98 -11.59 6.23
C GLU A 168 25.06 -11.56 5.15
N CYS A 169 25.34 -10.38 4.60
CA CYS A 169 26.48 -10.20 3.71
C CYS A 169 27.80 -10.23 4.49
N ASP A 170 28.76 -11.06 4.08
CA ASP A 170 30.06 -11.17 4.76
C ASP A 170 30.90 -9.88 4.72
N ALA A 171 30.67 -9.00 3.75
CA ALA A 171 31.46 -7.77 3.56
C ALA A 171 30.83 -6.55 4.23
N CYS A 172 29.52 -6.34 4.02
CA CYS A 172 28.83 -5.15 4.54
C CYS A 172 27.86 -5.42 5.70
N HIS A 173 27.67 -6.70 6.08
CA HIS A 173 26.74 -7.15 7.12
C HIS A 173 25.28 -6.74 6.90
N ALA A 174 24.89 -6.41 5.67
CA ALA A 174 23.48 -6.17 5.34
C ALA A 174 22.68 -7.47 5.43
N GLU A 175 21.51 -7.40 6.06
CA GLU A 175 20.51 -8.47 6.07
C GLU A 175 19.78 -8.53 4.73
N LEU A 176 19.83 -9.68 4.07
CA LEU A 176 19.30 -9.90 2.72
C LEU A 176 18.65 -11.28 2.62
N ARG A 177 17.82 -11.51 1.59
CA ARG A 177 17.42 -12.88 1.25
C ARG A 177 18.50 -13.56 0.42
N ALA A 178 18.64 -14.88 0.55
CA ALA A 178 19.66 -15.63 -0.18
C ALA A 178 19.57 -15.45 -1.71
N LEU A 179 18.37 -15.26 -2.27
CA LEU A 179 18.15 -14.93 -3.67
C LEU A 179 18.76 -13.57 -4.09
N GLU A 180 18.82 -12.61 -3.18
CA GLU A 180 19.25 -11.23 -3.44
C GLU A 180 20.78 -11.06 -3.35
N LEU A 181 21.49 -12.10 -2.90
CA LEU A 181 22.94 -12.01 -2.64
C LEU A 181 23.75 -11.72 -3.89
N GLU A 182 23.46 -12.39 -5.00
CA GLU A 182 24.22 -12.22 -6.25
C GLU A 182 24.10 -10.78 -6.78
N ASP A 183 22.88 -10.25 -6.81
CA ASP A 183 22.62 -8.86 -7.18
C ASP A 183 23.30 -7.88 -6.22
N HIS A 184 23.28 -8.19 -4.92
CA HIS A 184 23.95 -7.37 -3.90
C HIS A 184 25.48 -7.33 -4.09
N ARG A 185 26.14 -8.42 -4.48
CA ARG A 185 27.62 -8.46 -4.68
C ARG A 185 28.11 -7.41 -5.67
N HIS A 186 27.31 -7.11 -6.70
CA HIS A 186 27.64 -6.12 -7.73
C HIS A 186 27.56 -4.67 -7.23
N VAL A 187 26.82 -4.43 -6.14
CA VAL A 187 26.58 -3.09 -5.57
C VAL A 187 27.05 -2.96 -4.12
N CYS A 188 27.70 -4.00 -3.59
CA CYS A 188 28.18 -4.04 -2.23
C CYS A 188 29.33 -3.05 -2.07
N VAL A 189 29.06 -1.91 -1.41
CA VAL A 189 30.02 -0.81 -1.21
C VAL A 189 31.24 -1.27 -0.41
N ALA A 190 31.09 -2.27 0.45
CA ALA A 190 32.17 -2.83 1.25
C ALA A 190 32.96 -3.95 0.55
N GLY A 191 32.56 -4.36 -0.67
CA GLY A 191 33.27 -5.37 -1.44
C GLY A 191 34.43 -4.79 -2.26
N ASP A 192 35.44 -5.62 -2.55
CA ASP A 192 36.60 -5.30 -3.40
C ASP A 192 36.27 -5.21 -4.90
N SER A 193 35.04 -4.83 -5.25
CA SER A 193 34.62 -4.74 -6.65
C SER A 193 35.17 -3.44 -7.27
N ASP A 194 36.05 -3.60 -8.26
CA ASP A 194 36.55 -2.48 -9.07
C ASP A 194 35.47 -2.00 -10.06
N VAL A 195 35.29 -0.68 -10.12
CA VAL A 195 34.36 -0.01 -11.04
C VAL A 195 35.07 1.11 -11.79
N CYS A 196 34.63 1.38 -13.01
CA CYS A 196 35.12 2.52 -13.78
C CYS A 196 34.32 3.79 -13.44
N CYS A 197 35.00 4.93 -13.30
CA CYS A 197 34.32 6.22 -13.28
C CYS A 197 33.60 6.47 -14.62
N PRO A 198 32.32 6.83 -14.64
CA PRO A 198 31.57 7.05 -15.88
C PRO A 198 32.01 8.27 -16.69
N HIS A 199 32.80 9.17 -16.11
CA HIS A 199 33.19 10.44 -16.73
C HIS A 199 34.65 10.46 -17.20
N CYS A 200 35.57 9.85 -16.43
CA CYS A 200 37.00 9.81 -16.77
C CYS A 200 37.54 8.40 -17.03
N LEU A 201 36.72 7.35 -16.86
CA LEU A 201 37.03 5.94 -17.13
C LEU A 201 38.18 5.35 -16.30
N VAL A 202 38.62 6.02 -15.23
CA VAL A 202 39.58 5.47 -14.26
C VAL A 202 38.95 4.30 -13.50
N GLU A 203 39.70 3.23 -13.27
CA GLU A 203 39.31 2.10 -12.42
C GLU A 203 39.61 2.39 -10.95
N LEU A 204 38.64 2.13 -10.06
CA LEU A 204 38.74 2.37 -8.63
C LEU A 204 37.77 1.46 -7.87
N PRO A 205 38.02 1.15 -6.58
CA PRO A 205 37.08 0.38 -5.78
C PRO A 205 35.75 1.13 -5.64
N LEU A 206 34.62 0.40 -5.63
CA LEU A 206 33.28 0.99 -5.48
C LEU A 206 33.16 1.88 -4.23
N SER A 207 33.81 1.50 -3.13
CA SER A 207 33.91 2.30 -1.90
C SER A 207 34.54 3.69 -2.11
N GLY A 208 35.40 3.84 -3.12
CA GLY A 208 36.09 5.08 -3.46
C GLY A 208 35.42 5.90 -4.56
N LEU A 209 34.35 5.39 -5.20
CA LEU A 209 33.74 6.03 -6.37
C LEU A 209 33.12 7.39 -6.05
N ASP A 210 32.36 7.50 -4.95
CA ASP A 210 31.71 8.77 -4.58
C ASP A 210 32.76 9.87 -4.33
N ARG A 211 33.82 9.55 -3.58
CA ARG A 211 34.94 10.48 -3.34
C ARG A 211 35.61 10.90 -4.64
N HIS A 212 35.75 9.97 -5.59
CA HIS A 212 36.30 10.30 -6.90
C HIS A 212 35.36 11.19 -7.72
N LEU A 213 34.05 10.98 -7.73
CA LEU A 213 33.08 11.84 -8.45
C LEU A 213 33.12 13.28 -7.92
N ASP A 214 33.30 13.45 -6.61
CA ASP A 214 33.50 14.76 -5.97
C ASP A 214 34.78 15.47 -6.43
N GLU A 215 35.76 14.76 -6.98
CA GLU A 215 37.06 15.30 -7.46
C GLU A 215 37.28 15.15 -8.98
N CYS A 216 36.41 14.43 -9.68
CA CYS A 216 36.52 14.13 -11.11
C CYS A 216 36.47 15.40 -11.99
N MET A 217 37.53 15.61 -12.78
CA MET A 217 37.66 16.77 -13.67
C MET A 217 36.74 16.73 -14.89
N ASP A 218 36.33 15.54 -15.30
CA ASP A 218 35.46 15.33 -16.45
C ASP A 218 33.98 15.20 -16.03
N TYR A 219 33.68 15.37 -14.75
CA TYR A 219 32.32 15.40 -14.21
C TYR A 219 31.51 16.55 -14.83
N PRO A 220 30.29 16.30 -15.35
CA PRO A 220 29.45 17.31 -15.95
C PRO A 220 28.89 18.26 -14.87
N LEU A 221 29.08 19.55 -15.08
CA LEU A 221 28.57 20.63 -14.24
C LEU A 221 27.73 21.59 -15.07
N HIS A 222 26.72 22.16 -14.42
CA HIS A 222 25.96 23.29 -14.93
C HIS A 222 26.52 24.56 -14.32
N CYS A 223 26.28 25.70 -14.97
CA CYS A 223 26.66 26.98 -14.39
C CYS A 223 25.97 27.21 -13.04
N ARG A 224 26.68 27.81 -12.07
CA ARG A 224 26.09 28.23 -10.79
C ARG A 224 24.89 29.18 -10.96
N ASN A 225 24.80 29.88 -12.09
CA ASN A 225 23.72 30.80 -12.42
C ASN A 225 22.65 30.17 -13.34
N ALA A 226 22.59 28.84 -13.45
CA ALA A 226 21.58 28.15 -14.25
C ALA A 226 20.15 28.46 -13.79
N ASP A 227 19.95 28.65 -12.48
CA ASP A 227 18.67 29.06 -11.89
C ASP A 227 18.20 30.46 -12.31
N VAL A 228 19.12 31.29 -12.84
CA VAL A 228 18.84 32.61 -13.41
C VAL A 228 18.83 32.57 -14.95
N GLY A 229 18.94 31.37 -15.54
CA GLY A 229 18.83 31.15 -16.99
C GLY A 229 20.17 31.06 -17.72
N CYS A 230 21.26 30.67 -17.04
CA CYS A 230 22.51 30.38 -17.73
C CYS A 230 22.50 28.95 -18.31
N ASP A 231 22.45 28.84 -19.63
CA ASP A 231 22.39 27.55 -20.35
C ASP A 231 23.74 26.85 -20.50
N TRP A 232 24.77 27.27 -19.77
CA TRP A 232 26.09 26.65 -19.91
C TRP A 232 26.15 25.30 -19.20
N GLU A 233 26.52 24.29 -19.98
CA GLU A 233 26.81 22.93 -19.57
C GLU A 233 28.22 22.55 -20.03
N GLY A 234 29.00 21.92 -19.15
CA GLY A 234 30.35 21.50 -19.49
C GLY A 234 30.97 20.65 -18.39
N THR A 235 32.24 20.28 -18.53
CA THR A 235 32.94 19.53 -17.48
C THR A 235 33.52 20.45 -16.42
N ARG A 236 33.83 19.91 -15.24
CA ARG A 236 34.50 20.65 -14.17
C ARG A 236 35.79 21.34 -14.62
N ARG A 237 36.53 20.70 -15.54
CA ARG A 237 37.70 21.29 -16.21
C ARG A 237 37.41 22.63 -16.89
N GLY A 238 36.29 22.74 -17.60
CA GLY A 238 35.88 23.95 -18.33
C GLY A 238 35.06 24.95 -17.50
N ALA A 239 34.56 24.54 -16.33
CA ALA A 239 33.71 25.39 -15.49
C ALA A 239 34.40 26.66 -15.00
N GLY A 240 35.69 26.59 -14.68
CA GLY A 240 36.46 27.74 -14.20
C GLY A 240 36.54 28.87 -15.23
N ASP A 241 36.73 28.53 -16.51
CA ASP A 241 36.79 29.50 -17.61
C ASP A 241 35.42 30.16 -17.85
N HIS A 242 34.35 29.36 -17.83
CA HIS A 242 32.99 29.88 -17.98
C HIS A 242 32.62 30.83 -16.83
N LEU A 243 32.85 30.44 -15.57
CA LEU A 243 32.44 31.24 -14.41
C LEU A 243 33.10 32.63 -14.38
N ARG A 244 34.33 32.76 -14.88
CA ARG A 244 35.01 34.06 -15.04
C ARG A 244 34.35 34.96 -16.09
N GLY A 245 33.78 34.36 -17.15
CA GLY A 245 33.13 35.06 -18.26
C GLY A 245 31.61 35.20 -18.14
N CYS A 246 30.97 34.52 -17.19
CA CYS A 246 29.51 34.40 -17.10
C CYS A 246 28.84 35.78 -16.91
N ILE A 247 28.06 36.20 -17.92
CA ILE A 247 27.36 37.49 -17.93
C ILE A 247 26.33 37.54 -16.78
N LEU A 248 25.57 36.46 -16.60
CA LEU A 248 24.57 36.35 -15.54
C LEU A 248 25.19 36.30 -14.15
N GLY A 249 26.44 35.83 -14.02
CA GLY A 249 27.19 35.91 -12.77
C GLY A 249 27.49 37.35 -12.34
N LYS A 250 27.74 38.25 -13.30
CA LYS A 250 28.03 39.67 -13.01
C LYS A 250 26.78 40.44 -12.58
N VAL A 251 25.61 40.08 -13.08
CA VAL A 251 24.34 40.77 -12.80
C VAL A 251 23.53 40.06 -11.70
N ARG A 252 24.00 38.91 -11.20
CA ARG A 252 23.33 38.07 -10.21
C ARG A 252 22.82 38.83 -8.99
N MET A 253 23.68 39.66 -8.40
CA MET A 253 23.34 40.44 -7.20
C MET A 253 22.16 41.39 -7.44
N LEU A 254 22.06 41.99 -8.63
CA LEU A 254 20.96 42.89 -8.98
C LEU A 254 19.65 42.11 -9.18
N LEU A 255 19.71 40.95 -9.84
CA LEU A 255 18.54 40.10 -10.06
C LEU A 255 18.01 39.53 -8.74
N ASP A 256 18.89 39.16 -7.81
CA ASP A 256 18.50 38.73 -6.48
C ASP A 256 17.88 39.87 -5.66
N ASP A 257 18.36 41.11 -5.83
CA ASP A 257 17.76 42.29 -5.18
C ASP A 257 16.36 42.62 -5.72
N GLN A 258 16.18 42.56 -7.03
CA GLN A 258 14.86 42.73 -7.64
C GLN A 258 13.88 41.65 -7.19
N ARG A 259 14.34 40.39 -7.10
CA ARG A 259 13.53 39.27 -6.62
C ARG A 259 13.06 39.48 -5.18
N ARG A 260 13.94 39.94 -4.28
CA ARG A 260 13.57 40.27 -2.90
C ARG A 260 12.53 41.37 -2.83
N ARG A 261 12.69 42.45 -3.59
CA ARG A 261 11.70 43.54 -3.64
C ARG A 261 10.35 43.06 -4.16
N GLN A 262 10.36 42.19 -5.16
CA GLN A 262 9.14 41.58 -5.71
C GLN A 262 8.43 40.73 -4.64
N GLU A 263 9.17 39.90 -3.91
CA GLU A 263 8.64 39.09 -2.81
C GLU A 263 8.07 39.97 -1.67
N GLU A 264 8.75 41.06 -1.30
CA GLU A 264 8.26 42.03 -0.30
C GLU A 264 6.93 42.66 -0.72
N LEU A 265 6.82 43.09 -1.98
CA LEU A 265 5.59 43.66 -2.54
C LEU A 265 4.46 42.63 -2.63
N GLU A 266 4.76 41.37 -2.91
CA GLU A 266 3.78 40.29 -2.93
C GLU A 266 3.22 40.01 -1.53
N ILE A 267 4.08 40.01 -0.51
CA ILE A 267 3.68 39.89 0.89
C ILE A 267 2.82 41.09 1.31
N GLU A 268 3.20 42.31 0.92
CA GLU A 268 2.43 43.51 1.22
C GLU A 268 1.05 43.49 0.54
N ASN A 269 0.98 43.12 -0.74
CA ASN A 269 -0.30 42.95 -1.45
C ASN A 269 -1.20 41.90 -0.80
N ALA A 270 -0.64 40.77 -0.36
CA ALA A 270 -1.41 39.75 0.35
C ALA A 270 -2.02 40.30 1.65
N ARG A 271 -1.27 41.10 2.43
CA ARG A 271 -1.78 41.76 3.64
C ARG A 271 -2.84 42.80 3.33
N LEU A 272 -2.68 43.57 2.26
CA LEU A 272 -3.67 44.56 1.84
C LEU A 272 -4.98 43.88 1.41
N LEU A 273 -4.90 42.77 0.68
CA LEU A 273 -6.07 41.98 0.29
C LEU A 273 -6.81 41.43 1.51
N GLU A 274 -6.09 40.88 2.49
CA GLU A 274 -6.70 40.44 3.75
C GLU A 274 -7.39 41.60 4.48
N ARG A 275 -6.76 42.79 4.50
CA ARG A 275 -7.34 43.98 5.12
C ARG A 275 -8.62 44.44 4.41
N VAL A 276 -8.64 44.41 3.08
CA VAL A 276 -9.83 44.74 2.28
C VAL A 276 -10.95 43.74 2.58
N GLN A 277 -10.67 42.44 2.61
CA GLN A 277 -11.67 41.41 2.94
C GLN A 277 -12.25 41.59 4.35
N GLN A 278 -11.43 41.95 5.34
CA GLN A 278 -11.90 42.25 6.69
C GLN A 278 -12.84 43.47 6.72
N LEU A 279 -12.51 44.52 5.97
CA LEU A 279 -13.35 45.71 5.86
C LEU A 279 -14.66 45.39 5.13
N GLU A 280 -14.63 44.61 4.05
CA GLU A 280 -15.82 44.15 3.34
C GLU A 280 -16.74 43.31 4.21
N ALA A 281 -16.18 42.37 4.98
CA ALA A 281 -16.93 41.58 5.95
C ALA A 281 -17.57 42.46 7.03
N GLY A 282 -16.84 43.43 7.58
CA GLY A 282 -17.38 44.39 8.54
C GLY A 282 -18.47 45.29 7.97
N MET A 283 -18.36 45.69 6.70
CA MET A 283 -19.42 46.42 6.01
C MET A 283 -20.67 45.55 5.78
N ALA A 284 -20.49 44.26 5.48
CA ALA A 284 -21.60 43.31 5.34
C ALA A 284 -22.33 43.11 6.67
N THR A 285 -21.61 42.93 7.79
CA THR A 285 -22.24 42.82 9.11
C THR A 285 -22.98 44.09 9.50
N MET A 286 -22.39 45.27 9.26
CA MET A 286 -23.08 46.55 9.50
C MET A 286 -24.35 46.69 8.65
N ARG A 287 -24.33 46.22 7.39
CA ARG A 287 -25.51 46.21 6.52
C ARG A 287 -26.60 45.29 7.06
N ASP A 288 -26.23 44.09 7.51
CA ASP A 288 -27.18 43.11 8.06
C ASP A 288 -27.79 43.59 9.38
N GLU A 289 -26.99 44.21 10.26
CA GLU A 289 -27.48 44.86 11.48
C GLU A 289 -28.44 46.01 11.17
N MET A 290 -28.13 46.83 10.16
CA MET A 290 -29.00 47.92 9.72
C MET A 290 -30.34 47.40 9.15
N LEU A 291 -30.32 46.29 8.40
CA LEU A 291 -31.52 45.64 7.89
C LEU A 291 -32.36 45.00 9.01
N ALA A 292 -31.72 44.33 9.97
CA ALA A 292 -32.39 43.77 11.14
C ALA A 292 -33.04 44.86 12.01
N MET A 293 -32.39 46.03 12.11
CA MET A 293 -32.94 47.18 12.83
C MET A 293 -34.14 47.82 12.08
N SER A 294 -34.22 47.67 10.76
CA SER A 294 -35.36 48.08 9.93
C SER A 294 -36.58 47.15 10.07
N GLU A 295 -36.39 45.87 10.41
CA GLU A 295 -37.49 44.89 10.58
C GLU A 295 -38.23 45.01 11.92
N VAL A 296 -37.66 45.72 12.91
CA VAL A 296 -38.23 45.88 14.25
C VAL A 296 -39.18 47.08 14.36
N LEU A 297 -39.24 47.98 13.38
CA LEU A 297 -40.20 49.09 13.36
C LEU A 297 -41.50 48.70 12.62
N PRO A 298 -42.69 48.73 13.25
CA PRO A 298 -43.95 48.59 12.53
C PRO A 298 -44.19 49.83 11.65
N PRO A 299 -44.93 49.72 10.52
CA PRO A 299 -45.21 50.88 9.67
C PRO A 299 -46.00 51.93 10.47
N PRO A 300 -45.63 53.22 10.41
CA PRO A 300 -46.35 54.23 11.14
C PRO A 300 -47.75 54.42 10.54
N PRO A 301 -48.77 54.74 11.36
CA PRO A 301 -50.10 55.00 10.85
C PRO A 301 -50.11 56.30 10.03
N LEU A 302 -50.83 56.27 8.91
CA LEU A 302 -51.22 57.45 8.16
C LEU A 302 -51.97 58.41 9.11
N HIS A 303 -51.46 59.62 9.36
CA HIS A 303 -52.29 60.82 9.56
C HIS A 303 -51.47 62.13 9.64
N SER A 304 -51.81 63.02 8.71
CA SER A 304 -51.91 64.49 8.81
C SER A 304 -50.75 65.33 9.38
N MET A 305 -50.06 66.03 8.49
CA MET A 305 -49.58 67.42 8.71
C MET A 305 -50.80 68.36 8.87
N PRO A 306 -50.77 69.51 9.61
CA PRO A 306 -49.81 70.63 9.43
C PRO A 306 -49.54 71.49 10.72
N PRO A 307 -49.08 72.76 10.65
CA PRO A 307 -47.91 73.34 9.97
C PRO A 307 -46.97 74.16 10.90
N ASN A 308 -45.80 74.49 10.34
CA ASN A 308 -44.99 75.71 10.56
C ASN A 308 -44.45 76.03 11.96
N HIS A 309 -43.13 75.95 12.11
CA HIS A 309 -42.28 77.11 12.44
C HIS A 309 -40.87 76.93 11.80
N LEU A 310 -40.56 77.76 10.80
CA LEU A 310 -39.22 78.04 10.25
C LEU A 310 -38.43 78.95 11.23
N PRO A 311 -37.08 79.10 11.20
CA PRO A 311 -36.29 79.55 10.02
C PRO A 311 -34.77 79.15 10.03
N PRO A 312 -33.83 79.79 9.29
CA PRO A 312 -33.81 80.16 7.86
C PRO A 312 -32.60 79.58 7.09
N THR A 313 -32.82 79.37 5.80
CA THR A 313 -31.95 79.61 4.63
C THR A 313 -30.42 79.44 4.75
N ALA A 314 -29.89 78.40 4.10
CA ALA A 314 -28.62 78.48 3.39
C ALA A 314 -28.79 77.89 2.00
N MET A 315 -28.50 78.70 1.00
CA MET A 315 -28.45 78.30 -0.40
C MET A 315 -27.28 77.34 -0.59
N PHE A 316 -27.56 76.18 -1.18
CA PHE A 316 -26.57 75.44 -1.96
C PHE A 316 -27.27 74.97 -3.24
N GLU A 317 -27.16 75.82 -4.26
CA GLU A 317 -27.14 75.38 -5.64
C GLU A 317 -25.89 74.49 -5.78
N ASP A 318 -26.09 73.17 -5.89
CA ASP A 318 -25.20 72.18 -6.54
C ASP A 318 -25.68 70.72 -6.34
N GLY A 319 -26.99 70.51 -6.12
CA GLY A 319 -27.57 69.17 -5.91
C GLY A 319 -27.80 68.35 -7.19
N VAL A 320 -27.67 68.94 -8.38
CA VAL A 320 -28.04 68.27 -9.65
C VAL A 320 -26.90 67.37 -10.18
N SER A 321 -25.65 67.61 -9.79
CA SER A 321 -24.51 66.83 -10.29
C SER A 321 -24.25 65.53 -9.52
N MET A 322 -24.58 65.46 -8.23
CA MET A 322 -24.30 64.28 -7.40
C MET A 322 -25.35 63.17 -7.58
N GLY A 323 -26.62 63.55 -7.75
CA GLY A 323 -27.71 62.59 -8.04
C GLY A 323 -27.52 61.88 -9.38
N ALA A 324 -27.18 62.63 -10.44
CA ALA A 324 -26.91 62.07 -11.76
C ALA A 324 -25.69 61.11 -11.76
N HIS A 325 -24.63 61.45 -11.03
CA HIS A 325 -23.45 60.58 -10.90
C HIS A 325 -23.75 59.31 -10.11
N LEU A 326 -24.60 59.39 -9.07
CA LEU A 326 -24.99 58.23 -8.27
C LEU A 326 -25.92 57.30 -9.05
N GLU A 327 -26.86 57.84 -9.82
CA GLU A 327 -27.72 57.08 -10.74
C GLU A 327 -26.90 56.40 -11.84
N GLU A 328 -25.93 57.09 -12.43
CA GLU A 328 -25.04 56.50 -13.44
C GLU A 328 -24.15 55.39 -12.86
N GLN A 329 -23.64 55.57 -11.64
CA GLN A 329 -22.89 54.54 -10.93
C GLN A 329 -23.77 53.33 -10.58
N GLN A 330 -25.02 53.56 -10.20
CA GLN A 330 -25.99 52.50 -9.90
C GLN A 330 -26.38 51.72 -11.16
N HIS A 331 -26.54 52.39 -12.30
CA HIS A 331 -26.74 51.73 -13.60
C HIS A 331 -25.53 50.91 -14.03
N ARG A 332 -24.30 51.42 -13.88
CA ARG A 332 -23.07 50.66 -14.16
C ARG A 332 -22.97 49.38 -13.34
N LEU A 333 -23.28 49.43 -12.04
CA LEU A 333 -23.26 48.25 -11.18
C LEU A 333 -24.33 47.23 -11.59
N ILE A 334 -25.51 47.67 -12.01
CA ILE A 334 -26.56 46.78 -12.52
C ILE A 334 -26.08 46.08 -13.80
N ASP A 335 -25.49 46.82 -14.74
CA ASP A 335 -24.96 46.26 -15.98
C ASP A 335 -23.82 45.26 -15.72
N GLU A 336 -22.92 45.54 -14.76
CA GLU A 336 -21.88 44.62 -14.32
C GLU A 336 -22.47 43.35 -13.68
N THR A 337 -23.49 43.46 -12.84
CA THR A 337 -24.15 42.27 -12.24
C THR A 337 -24.87 41.42 -13.29
N GLU A 338 -25.51 42.04 -14.28
CA GLU A 338 -26.14 41.33 -15.39
C GLU A 338 -25.10 40.70 -16.34
N GLN A 339 -23.94 41.33 -16.50
CA GLN A 339 -22.81 40.76 -17.23
C GLN A 339 -22.26 39.53 -16.51
N ILE A 340 -22.01 39.62 -15.20
CA ILE A 340 -21.55 38.48 -14.38
C ILE A 340 -22.56 37.33 -14.41
N ARG A 341 -23.86 37.61 -14.34
CA ARG A 341 -24.91 36.58 -14.46
C ARG A 341 -24.86 35.86 -15.82
N ARG A 342 -24.64 36.60 -16.91
CA ARG A 342 -24.49 36.03 -18.26
C ARG A 342 -23.23 35.17 -18.36
N ASP A 343 -22.12 35.64 -17.81
CA ASP A 343 -20.85 34.91 -17.81
C ASP A 343 -20.94 33.63 -16.95
N LEU A 344 -21.61 33.67 -15.80
CA LEU A 344 -21.89 32.48 -14.98
C LEU A 344 -22.77 31.47 -15.70
N ALA A 345 -23.82 31.91 -16.40
CA ALA A 345 -24.67 31.04 -17.19
C ALA A 345 -23.88 30.38 -18.35
N ALA A 346 -23.02 31.15 -19.03
CA ALA A 346 -22.15 30.65 -20.08
C ALA A 346 -21.11 29.64 -19.54
N LEU A 347 -20.50 29.94 -18.40
CA LEU A 347 -19.54 29.04 -17.76
C LEU A 347 -20.21 27.73 -17.34
N ASN A 348 -21.41 27.79 -16.75
CA ASN A 348 -22.17 26.60 -16.38
C ASN A 348 -22.54 25.73 -17.60
N ALA A 349 -22.90 26.36 -18.72
CA ALA A 349 -23.12 25.66 -19.99
C ALA A 349 -21.83 25.00 -20.52
N SER A 350 -20.68 25.66 -20.36
CA SER A 350 -19.38 25.10 -20.77
C SER A 350 -18.96 23.91 -19.90
N VAL A 351 -19.19 23.97 -18.59
CA VAL A 351 -18.87 22.89 -17.64
C VAL A 351 -19.72 21.67 -17.96
N THR A 352 -21.03 21.83 -18.11
CA THR A 352 -21.92 20.71 -18.46
C THR A 352 -21.58 20.07 -19.82
N ALA A 353 -21.17 20.87 -20.80
CA ALA A 353 -20.70 20.35 -22.09
C ALA A 353 -19.39 19.54 -21.97
N VAL A 354 -18.44 20.01 -21.15
CA VAL A 354 -17.18 19.28 -20.88
C VAL A 354 -17.47 17.98 -20.11
N GLU A 355 -18.34 18.01 -19.10
CA GLU A 355 -18.76 16.83 -18.36
C GLU A 355 -19.40 15.78 -19.28
N MET A 356 -20.29 16.20 -20.17
CA MET A 356 -20.92 15.29 -21.14
C MET A 356 -19.88 14.71 -22.10
N LYS A 357 -18.93 15.52 -22.59
CA LYS A 357 -17.85 15.06 -23.46
C LYS A 357 -16.96 14.04 -22.75
N GLN A 358 -16.60 14.29 -21.50
CA GLN A 358 -15.80 13.37 -20.69
C GLN A 358 -16.54 12.06 -20.43
N ASN A 359 -17.82 12.12 -20.09
CA ASN A 359 -18.64 10.93 -19.87
C ASN A 359 -18.76 10.06 -21.12
N VAL A 360 -18.96 10.67 -22.29
CA VAL A 360 -18.99 9.94 -23.56
C VAL A 360 -17.62 9.32 -23.87
N GLN A 361 -16.52 10.06 -23.66
CA GLN A 361 -15.17 9.54 -23.89
C GLN A 361 -14.85 8.33 -22.99
N LEU A 362 -15.20 8.41 -21.70
CA LEU A 362 -15.05 7.29 -20.76
C LEU A 362 -15.94 6.11 -21.15
N ALA A 363 -17.18 6.35 -21.58
CA ALA A 363 -18.07 5.31 -22.07
C ALA A 363 -17.50 4.59 -23.30
N THR A 364 -16.93 5.34 -24.26
CA THR A 364 -16.30 4.73 -25.44
C THR A 364 -15.08 3.90 -25.09
N GLU A 365 -14.22 4.39 -24.19
CA GLU A 365 -13.01 3.66 -23.78
C GLU A 365 -13.35 2.41 -22.98
N THR A 366 -14.37 2.47 -22.10
CA THR A 366 -14.83 1.29 -21.35
C THR A 366 -15.45 0.22 -22.24
N ILE A 367 -16.17 0.60 -23.31
CA ILE A 367 -16.67 -0.36 -24.31
C ILE A 367 -15.49 -1.02 -25.04
N ARG A 368 -14.52 -0.22 -25.52
CA ARG A 368 -13.31 -0.71 -26.19
C ARG A 368 -12.54 -1.71 -25.33
N GLN A 369 -12.32 -1.38 -24.05
CA GLN A 369 -11.64 -2.26 -23.10
C GLN A 369 -12.41 -3.57 -22.86
N ARG A 370 -13.75 -3.52 -22.79
CA ARG A 370 -14.57 -4.75 -22.66
C ARG A 370 -14.44 -5.66 -23.88
N GLU A 371 -14.40 -5.09 -25.09
CA GLU A 371 -14.19 -5.86 -26.32
C GLU A 371 -12.79 -6.53 -26.32
N GLU A 372 -11.74 -5.80 -25.94
CA GLU A 372 -10.39 -6.36 -25.81
C GLU A 372 -10.33 -7.51 -24.79
N ILE A 373 -10.97 -7.33 -23.62
CA ILE A 373 -11.05 -8.37 -22.59
C ILE A 373 -11.78 -9.61 -23.12
N GLN A 374 -12.88 -9.46 -23.86
CA GLN A 374 -13.61 -10.58 -24.45
C GLN A 374 -12.76 -11.35 -25.46
N VAL A 375 -11.98 -10.65 -26.30
CA VAL A 375 -11.03 -11.28 -27.23
C VAL A 375 -9.96 -12.07 -26.47
N LEU A 376 -9.37 -11.49 -25.42
CA LEU A 376 -8.38 -12.16 -24.59
C LEU A 376 -8.94 -13.40 -23.89
N GLN A 377 -10.17 -13.34 -23.39
CA GLN A 377 -10.85 -14.50 -22.79
C GLN A 377 -11.04 -15.63 -23.81
N GLY A 378 -11.40 -15.31 -25.05
CA GLY A 378 -11.49 -16.29 -26.13
C GLY A 378 -10.14 -16.96 -26.45
N LEU A 379 -9.08 -16.17 -26.55
CA LEU A 379 -7.72 -16.67 -26.76
C LEU A 379 -7.28 -17.59 -25.61
N TYR A 380 -7.53 -17.18 -24.36
CA TYR A 380 -7.22 -17.98 -23.18
C TYR A 380 -7.96 -19.33 -23.19
N GLN A 381 -9.26 -19.34 -23.49
CA GLN A 381 -10.03 -20.58 -23.59
C GLN A 381 -9.49 -21.49 -24.69
N SER A 382 -9.10 -20.94 -25.84
CA SER A 382 -8.51 -21.72 -26.94
C SER A 382 -7.17 -22.34 -26.55
N LEU A 383 -6.29 -21.58 -25.88
CA LEU A 383 -5.00 -22.05 -25.38
C LEU A 383 -5.17 -23.12 -24.30
N ALA A 384 -6.13 -22.93 -23.39
CA ALA A 384 -6.46 -23.91 -22.36
C ALA A 384 -6.93 -25.25 -22.97
N MET A 385 -7.71 -25.21 -24.05
CA MET A 385 -8.11 -26.43 -24.78
C MET A 385 -6.91 -27.11 -25.47
N GLN A 386 -6.00 -26.34 -26.07
CA GLN A 386 -4.77 -26.86 -26.67
C GLN A 386 -3.86 -27.52 -25.62
N LEU A 387 -3.68 -26.88 -24.46
CA LEU A 387 -2.91 -27.42 -23.34
C LEU A 387 -3.52 -28.72 -22.82
N ARG A 388 -4.85 -28.77 -22.62
CA ARG A 388 -5.56 -29.99 -22.21
C ARG A 388 -5.36 -31.14 -23.21
N ARG A 389 -5.34 -30.83 -24.51
CA ARG A 389 -5.07 -31.82 -25.56
C ARG A 389 -3.64 -32.36 -25.47
N ILE A 390 -2.64 -31.48 -25.36
CA ILE A 390 -1.23 -31.87 -25.23
C ILE A 390 -1.00 -32.69 -23.95
N THR A 391 -1.63 -32.32 -22.83
CA THR A 391 -1.53 -33.07 -21.58
C THR A 391 -2.18 -34.45 -21.68
N ALA A 392 -3.29 -34.57 -22.43
CA ALA A 392 -3.96 -35.85 -22.68
C ALA A 392 -3.19 -36.74 -23.67
N GLU A 393 -2.47 -36.16 -24.62
CA GLU A 393 -1.58 -36.89 -25.52
C GLU A 393 -0.32 -37.38 -24.78
N ARG A 394 0.25 -36.58 -23.87
CA ARG A 394 1.37 -36.99 -23.01
C ARG A 394 1.00 -38.08 -22.00
N SER A 395 -0.23 -38.11 -21.49
CA SER A 395 -0.69 -39.16 -20.57
C SER A 395 -1.01 -40.49 -21.28
N ARG A 396 -1.09 -40.53 -22.62
CA ARG A 396 -1.29 -41.73 -23.43
C ARG A 396 -0.02 -42.31 -24.04
N ALA A 397 1.14 -41.66 -23.89
CA ALA A 397 2.41 -42.18 -24.39
C ALA A 397 2.98 -43.25 -23.43
N PRO A 398 3.33 -44.47 -23.89
CA PRO A 398 3.97 -45.48 -23.06
C PRO A 398 5.40 -45.04 -22.66
N PRO A 399 5.95 -45.53 -21.53
CA PRO A 399 7.25 -45.10 -21.05
C PRO A 399 8.36 -45.55 -22.02
N VAL A 400 9.17 -44.59 -22.46
CA VAL A 400 10.36 -44.83 -23.28
C VAL A 400 11.45 -45.43 -22.40
N LEU A 401 11.81 -46.70 -22.65
CA LEU A 401 13.02 -47.32 -22.12
C LEU A 401 14.25 -46.71 -22.84
N LEU A 402 15.11 -46.04 -22.10
CA LEU A 402 16.39 -45.52 -22.62
C LEU A 402 17.44 -46.66 -22.68
N PRO A 403 18.20 -46.80 -23.78
CA PRO A 403 19.34 -47.71 -23.82
C PRO A 403 20.59 -47.07 -23.22
N ARG A 404 21.25 -47.82 -22.33
CA ARG A 404 22.63 -47.58 -21.89
C ARG A 404 23.58 -47.63 -23.09
N THR A 405 24.46 -46.65 -23.23
CA THR A 405 25.72 -46.83 -23.97
C THR A 405 26.91 -46.36 -23.15
N ALA A 406 27.89 -47.26 -23.09
CA ALA A 406 29.21 -47.07 -22.53
C ALA A 406 30.13 -46.29 -23.49
N GLY A 407 31.16 -45.66 -22.94
CA GLY A 407 31.92 -44.59 -23.58
C GLY A 407 32.95 -44.99 -24.64
N ARG A 408 33.68 -43.97 -25.11
CA ARG A 408 35.09 -44.08 -25.50
C ARG A 408 35.75 -42.70 -25.61
N ALA A 409 36.98 -42.65 -25.10
CA ALA A 409 37.93 -41.54 -25.16
C ALA A 409 38.70 -41.50 -26.50
N SER A 410 39.17 -40.32 -26.88
CA SER A 410 40.41 -39.97 -27.61
C SER A 410 40.42 -38.43 -27.72
N GLY A 411 41.44 -37.64 -27.37
CA GLY A 411 42.87 -37.90 -27.23
C GLY A 411 43.63 -37.46 -28.49
N ALA A 412 43.97 -36.16 -28.61
CA ALA A 412 45.03 -35.68 -29.48
C ALA A 412 45.54 -34.32 -28.99
N ASN A 413 46.88 -34.18 -28.99
CA ASN A 413 47.67 -33.22 -28.24
C ASN A 413 48.58 -32.44 -29.22
N VAL A 414 48.80 -31.13 -28.95
CA VAL A 414 50.03 -30.31 -29.22
C VAL A 414 50.26 -29.76 -30.65
N PRO A 415 50.97 -28.62 -30.89
CA PRO A 415 51.60 -27.62 -29.99
C PRO A 415 51.19 -26.14 -30.20
N ALA A 416 51.62 -25.33 -29.21
CA ALA A 416 51.69 -23.88 -29.21
C ALA A 416 52.71 -23.27 -30.18
N THR A 417 52.45 -22.04 -30.63
CA THR A 417 53.49 -21.05 -30.95
C THR A 417 53.09 -19.69 -30.39
N HIS A 418 54.05 -19.03 -29.74
CA HIS A 418 53.96 -17.68 -29.19
C HIS A 418 53.92 -16.62 -30.28
N SER A 419 53.10 -15.58 -30.10
CA SER A 419 53.48 -14.21 -30.44
C SER A 419 52.68 -13.20 -29.62
N ARG A 420 53.41 -12.40 -28.83
CA ARG A 420 52.93 -11.19 -28.15
C ARG A 420 52.49 -10.16 -29.19
N THR A 421 51.30 -9.59 -29.01
CA THR A 421 51.01 -8.18 -29.36
C THR A 421 50.03 -7.63 -28.33
N SER A 422 50.57 -6.82 -27.43
CA SER A 422 49.83 -6.00 -26.47
C SER A 422 49.23 -4.79 -27.18
N GLY A 423 48.02 -4.42 -26.79
CA GLY A 423 47.39 -3.16 -27.18
C GLY A 423 46.04 -3.35 -27.86
N VAL A 424 45.04 -2.60 -27.38
CA VAL A 424 43.70 -2.36 -27.97
C VAL A 424 42.50 -3.11 -27.36
N GLN A 425 42.65 -4.16 -26.54
CA GLN A 425 41.46 -4.86 -25.98
C GLN A 425 40.81 -4.21 -24.74
N GLY A 426 41.45 -3.23 -24.08
CA GLY A 426 40.90 -2.59 -22.87
C GLY A 426 39.83 -1.52 -23.10
N MET A 427 39.59 -1.09 -24.34
CA MET A 427 38.68 0.04 -24.62
C MET A 427 37.25 -0.37 -25.00
N GLN A 428 37.03 -1.66 -25.26
CA GLN A 428 35.71 -2.18 -25.66
C GLN A 428 34.91 -2.80 -24.51
N THR A 429 35.57 -3.31 -23.47
CA THR A 429 34.90 -3.85 -22.28
C THR A 429 34.33 -2.77 -21.36
N CYS A 430 34.90 -1.55 -21.39
CA CYS A 430 34.46 -0.43 -20.55
C CYS A 430 33.21 0.27 -21.09
N ASN A 431 32.98 0.26 -22.41
CA ASN A 431 31.82 0.95 -23.02
C ASN A 431 30.50 0.22 -22.73
N ASP A 432 30.48 -1.11 -22.78
CA ASP A 432 29.25 -1.88 -22.54
C ASP A 432 28.96 -2.05 -21.04
N ALA A 433 29.99 -2.13 -20.19
CA ALA A 433 29.83 -2.16 -18.74
C ALA A 433 29.46 -0.78 -18.16
N GLY A 434 30.01 0.31 -18.70
CA GLY A 434 29.77 1.67 -18.18
C GLY A 434 28.32 2.15 -18.31
N VAL A 435 27.62 1.81 -19.40
CA VAL A 435 26.22 2.22 -19.63
C VAL A 435 25.24 1.45 -18.74
N LEU A 436 25.50 0.17 -18.51
CA LEU A 436 24.72 -0.66 -17.57
C LEU A 436 24.98 -0.27 -16.11
N MET A 437 26.21 0.13 -15.77
CA MET A 437 26.57 0.58 -14.42
C MET A 437 26.05 1.99 -14.12
N LEU A 438 25.99 2.89 -15.11
CA LEU A 438 25.36 4.22 -14.99
C LEU A 438 23.85 4.14 -14.75
N THR A 439 23.16 3.26 -15.49
CA THR A 439 21.72 3.05 -15.29
C THR A 439 21.44 2.36 -13.95
N ALA A 440 22.28 1.40 -13.54
CA ALA A 440 22.21 0.77 -12.21
C ALA A 440 22.50 1.77 -11.08
N TYR A 441 23.54 2.60 -11.19
CA TYR A 441 23.89 3.62 -10.18
C TYR A 441 22.85 4.73 -10.07
N MET A 442 22.27 5.20 -11.19
CA MET A 442 21.18 6.19 -11.19
C MET A 442 19.89 5.63 -10.59
N LEU A 443 19.58 4.35 -10.83
CA LEU A 443 18.43 3.67 -10.20
C LEU A 443 18.68 3.34 -8.72
N LEU A 444 19.93 3.07 -8.32
CA LEU A 444 20.32 2.82 -6.92
C LEU A 444 20.39 4.09 -6.08
N SER A 445 20.92 5.18 -6.62
CA SER A 445 20.92 6.49 -5.94
C SER A 445 19.50 7.01 -5.73
N LEU A 446 18.57 6.74 -6.66
CA LEU A 446 17.14 6.97 -6.46
C LEU A 446 16.57 6.09 -5.33
N ARG A 447 16.91 4.79 -5.27
CA ARG A 447 16.45 3.86 -4.21
C ARG A 447 17.03 4.18 -2.83
N VAL A 448 18.30 4.53 -2.73
CA VAL A 448 18.97 4.94 -1.48
C VAL A 448 18.43 6.30 -1.00
N ALA A 449 18.12 7.22 -1.91
CA ALA A 449 17.44 8.48 -1.57
C ALA A 449 16.01 8.24 -1.05
N ILE A 450 15.25 7.31 -1.65
CA ILE A 450 13.92 6.91 -1.18
C ILE A 450 14.00 6.22 0.19
N HIS A 451 15.00 5.37 0.43
CA HIS A 451 15.19 4.65 1.70
C HIS A 451 15.66 5.57 2.85
N ARG A 452 16.54 6.55 2.55
CA ARG A 452 16.93 7.59 3.52
C ARG A 452 15.76 8.52 3.87
N CYS A 453 14.90 8.84 2.90
CA CYS A 453 13.70 9.66 3.13
C CYS A 453 12.61 8.91 3.95
N ALA A 454 12.55 7.58 3.84
CA ALA A 454 11.68 6.74 4.66
C ALA A 454 12.19 6.59 6.12
N SER A 455 13.51 6.51 6.32
CA SER A 455 14.13 6.40 7.65
C SER A 455 14.04 7.69 8.48
N THR A 456 14.05 8.87 7.86
CA THR A 456 13.92 10.16 8.57
C THR A 456 12.48 10.51 8.96
N ARG A 457 11.48 9.71 8.56
CA ARG A 457 10.08 9.92 8.93
C ARG A 457 9.71 9.37 10.31
N ASN A 458 10.57 8.54 10.92
CA ASN A 458 10.27 7.89 12.20
C ASN A 458 10.88 8.59 13.44
N GLU A 459 11.65 9.67 13.26
CA GLU A 459 12.26 10.41 14.38
C GLU A 459 12.13 11.94 14.19
N ALA A 460 10.91 12.47 14.18
CA ALA A 460 10.65 13.89 14.43
C ALA A 460 9.14 14.16 14.60
N VAL A 461 8.60 13.87 15.80
CA VAL A 461 7.35 14.48 16.24
C VAL A 461 7.69 15.87 16.77
N GLY A 462 7.40 16.92 15.99
CA GLY A 462 7.27 18.29 16.48
C GLY A 462 8.24 19.30 15.88
N SER A 463 7.88 19.87 14.72
CA SER A 463 8.17 21.21 14.15
C SER A 463 8.50 21.15 12.63
N PRO A 464 8.07 22.13 11.81
CA PRO A 464 8.09 22.01 10.35
C PRO A 464 9.43 22.42 9.75
N PRO A 465 10.00 21.68 8.77
CA PRO A 465 11.19 22.13 8.06
C PRO A 465 10.84 22.90 6.78
N LEU A 466 11.63 23.95 6.53
CA LEU A 466 11.71 24.70 5.29
C LEU A 466 12.12 23.78 4.12
N CYS A 467 11.22 23.59 3.16
CA CYS A 467 11.48 22.83 1.94
C CYS A 467 12.45 23.56 1.01
N LEU A 468 13.63 22.98 0.79
CA LEU A 468 14.45 23.25 -0.40
C LEU A 468 13.74 22.66 -1.63
N ARG A 469 13.44 23.54 -2.58
CA ARG A 469 12.76 23.28 -3.84
C ARG A 469 13.84 22.95 -4.89
N VAL A 470 13.94 21.70 -5.31
CA VAL A 470 14.73 21.31 -6.50
C VAL A 470 13.87 20.38 -7.37
N HIS A 471 13.54 20.91 -8.54
CA HIS A 471 13.04 20.31 -9.78
C HIS A 471 11.96 19.22 -9.71
N GLY A 472 10.76 19.62 -10.18
CA GLY A 472 9.60 18.76 -10.28
C GLY A 472 9.68 17.75 -11.42
N ILE A 473 9.30 16.52 -11.08
CA ILE A 473 8.47 15.59 -11.85
C ILE A 473 7.68 14.84 -10.76
N CYS A 474 6.37 15.08 -10.66
CA CYS A 474 5.33 14.18 -10.09
C CYS A 474 4.05 14.99 -9.85
N GLY A 475 3.15 15.00 -10.84
CA GLY A 475 1.75 15.28 -10.60
C GLY A 475 1.12 14.05 -9.96
N ALA A 476 0.86 14.10 -8.66
CA ALA A 476 0.02 13.14 -7.96
C ALA A 476 -0.94 13.92 -7.05
N SER A 477 -2.20 13.98 -7.46
CA SER A 477 -3.30 14.55 -6.69
C SER A 477 -3.55 13.74 -5.40
N PRO A 478 -3.94 14.36 -4.28
CA PRO A 478 -4.19 13.65 -3.02
C PRO A 478 -5.54 12.91 -3.02
N PRO A 479 -5.71 11.86 -2.20
CA PRO A 479 -6.96 11.10 -2.09
C PRO A 479 -8.03 11.92 -1.34
N VAL A 480 -9.15 12.16 -2.02
CA VAL A 480 -10.38 12.69 -1.41
C VAL A 480 -10.98 11.61 -0.51
N LYS A 481 -11.09 11.89 0.79
CA LYS A 481 -11.92 11.14 1.73
C LYS A 481 -13.39 11.46 1.46
N LEU A 482 -14.12 10.53 0.84
CA LEU A 482 -15.58 10.56 0.81
C LEU A 482 -16.11 9.73 1.98
N SER A 483 -16.51 10.44 3.04
CA SER A 483 -17.42 9.94 4.07
C SER A 483 -18.84 9.90 3.50
N LEU A 484 -19.40 8.71 3.31
CA LEU A 484 -20.82 8.52 3.02
C LEU A 484 -21.58 8.32 4.34
N PRO A 485 -22.70 9.03 4.57
CA PRO A 485 -23.61 8.73 5.67
C PRO A 485 -24.52 7.55 5.31
N VAL A 486 -24.79 6.74 6.33
CA VAL A 486 -25.84 5.71 6.36
C VAL A 486 -27.19 6.38 6.18
N ASN A 487 -27.97 5.98 5.16
CA ASN A 487 -29.41 5.98 5.30
C ASN A 487 -30.08 4.88 4.48
N SER A 488 -30.82 4.06 5.23
CA SER A 488 -31.67 2.95 4.85
C SER A 488 -32.94 3.40 4.14
N THR A 489 -33.30 2.80 3.00
CA THR A 489 -34.70 2.52 2.60
C THR A 489 -34.80 1.58 1.39
N VAL A 490 -35.29 0.36 1.64
CA VAL A 490 -36.40 -0.36 0.98
C VAL A 490 -36.40 -0.56 -0.57
N TYR A 491 -36.37 -1.84 -0.96
CA TYR A 491 -36.71 -2.45 -2.28
C TYR A 491 -38.10 -2.04 -2.83
N PRO A 492 -38.38 -2.19 -4.15
CA PRO A 492 -38.96 -3.44 -4.62
C PRO A 492 -38.39 -3.98 -5.95
N VAL A 493 -38.29 -5.30 -5.97
CA VAL A 493 -38.26 -6.19 -7.14
C VAL A 493 -39.54 -6.03 -7.95
N ILE A 494 -39.47 -5.84 -9.27
CA ILE A 494 -40.47 -6.34 -10.23
C ILE A 494 -39.78 -6.68 -11.58
N LEU A 495 -39.85 -7.99 -11.90
CA LEU A 495 -39.79 -8.71 -13.19
C LEU A 495 -38.59 -8.54 -14.13
#